data_AF-A0A0H3D5C4-F1
#
_entry.id   AF-A0A0H3D5C4-F1
#
_cell.length_a   1.000
_cell.length_b   1.000
_cell.length_c   1.000
_cell.angle_alpha   90.00
_cell.angle_beta   90.00
_cell.angle_gamma   90.00
#
_symmetry.space_group_name_H-M   'P 1'
#
loop_
_entity.id
_entity.type
_entity.pdbx_description
1 polymer ?
#
loop_
_entity_poly.entity_id
_entity_poly.type
_entity_poly.pdbx_seq_one_letter_code
_entity_poly.pdbx_strand_id
1 'polypeptide(L)'
;MDPGKSLNRPSPIGVPPLADREDAEAAIAGFERDGFHGPLNTYRAMQPYFDQAGAFAGAKIRQPAFFGFGTEDGMIRMRALKEGDLTAIVPNLQGYLPIEGVGHWPRLEAPEIVNEALVGFLGRAAAL
;
A
#
# COMPACT_ATOMS: atom_id res chain seq x y z
N MET A 1 2.87 13.36 -15.41
CA MET A 1 2.21 13.23 -14.09
C MET A 1 0.77 13.67 -14.30
N ASP A 2 -0.20 12.78 -14.14
CA ASP A 2 -1.62 13.11 -14.30
C ASP A 2 -2.05 14.07 -13.18
N PRO A 3 -2.47 15.32 -13.48
CA PRO A 3 -2.93 16.28 -12.47
C PRO A 3 -4.15 15.77 -11.68
N GLY A 4 -4.96 14.89 -12.28
CA GLY A 4 -6.10 14.24 -11.63
C GLY A 4 -5.70 13.10 -10.68
N LYS A 5 -4.43 12.69 -10.65
CA LYS A 5 -3.89 11.64 -9.76
C LYS A 5 -2.71 12.11 -8.90
N SER A 6 -2.39 13.40 -8.94
CA SER A 6 -1.36 14.03 -8.10
C SER A 6 -1.80 14.12 -6.63
N LEU A 7 -0.84 14.08 -5.70
CA LEU A 7 -1.08 14.35 -4.27
C LEU A 7 -1.66 15.74 -4.00
N ASN A 8 -1.39 16.71 -4.89
CA ASN A 8 -1.88 18.09 -4.79
C ASN A 8 -3.14 18.35 -5.63
N ARG A 9 -3.85 17.29 -6.07
CA ARG A 9 -5.09 17.46 -6.84
C ARG A 9 -6.19 18.10 -5.99
N PRO A 10 -7.11 18.88 -6.57
CA PRO A 10 -8.31 19.32 -5.87
C PRO A 10 -9.07 18.12 -5.30
N SER A 11 -9.73 18.31 -4.16
CA SER A 11 -10.62 17.27 -3.62
C SER A 11 -11.69 16.93 -4.67
N PRO A 12 -11.97 15.64 -4.93
CA PRO A 12 -13.09 15.27 -5.78
C PRO A 12 -14.40 15.83 -5.20
N ILE A 13 -15.32 16.19 -6.09
CA ILE A 13 -16.69 16.54 -5.72
C ILE A 13 -17.49 15.24 -5.71
N GLY A 14 -18.02 14.86 -4.55
CA GLY A 14 -18.74 13.60 -4.36
C GLY A 14 -17.82 12.39 -4.17
N VAL A 15 -18.44 11.20 -4.10
CA VAL A 15 -17.73 9.93 -3.96
C VAL A 15 -17.08 9.59 -5.31
N PRO A 16 -15.76 9.32 -5.36
CA PRO A 16 -15.09 8.98 -6.61
C PRO A 16 -15.56 7.62 -7.13
N PRO A 17 -15.57 7.37 -8.46
CA PRO A 17 -16.02 6.10 -9.03
C PRO A 17 -15.25 4.85 -8.57
N LEU A 18 -14.08 5.04 -7.97
CA LEU A 18 -13.24 3.98 -7.42
C LEU A 18 -13.71 3.49 -6.04
N ALA A 19 -14.72 4.12 -5.44
CA ALA A 19 -15.25 3.77 -4.13
C ALA A 19 -16.79 3.69 -4.19
N ASP A 20 -17.33 2.69 -3.52
CA ASP A 20 -18.76 2.58 -3.31
C ASP A 20 -19.22 3.66 -2.32
N ARG A 21 -20.47 4.13 -2.48
CA ARG A 21 -21.03 5.18 -1.62
C ARG A 21 -21.06 4.75 -0.17
N GLU A 22 -21.47 3.52 0.07
CA GLU A 22 -21.61 2.91 1.39
C GLU A 22 -20.26 2.83 2.10
N ASP A 23 -19.19 2.46 1.38
CA ASP A 23 -17.83 2.43 1.91
C ASP A 23 -17.33 3.83 2.28
N ALA A 24 -17.61 4.83 1.43
CA ALA A 24 -17.26 6.21 1.70
C ALA A 24 -18.01 6.76 2.93
N GLU A 25 -19.31 6.48 3.04
CA GLU A 25 -20.14 6.89 4.18
C GLU A 25 -19.70 6.20 5.48
N ALA A 26 -19.32 4.92 5.42
CA ALA A 26 -18.77 4.20 6.56
C ALA A 26 -17.42 4.79 7.01
N ALA A 27 -16.54 5.15 6.06
CA ALA A 27 -15.28 5.82 6.37
C ALA A 27 -15.51 7.20 7.02
N ILE A 28 -16.43 8.01 6.47
CA ILE A 28 -16.81 9.31 7.04
C ILE A 28 -17.32 9.13 8.48
N ALA A 29 -18.28 8.25 8.70
CA ALA A 29 -18.84 8.00 10.04
C ALA A 29 -17.77 7.54 11.04
N GLY A 30 -16.80 6.73 10.61
CA GLY A 30 -15.66 6.33 11.43
C GLY A 30 -14.79 7.52 11.84
N PHE A 31 -14.43 8.40 10.90
CA PHE A 31 -13.65 9.60 11.20
C PHE A 31 -14.42 10.66 11.99
N GLU A 32 -15.74 10.77 11.82
CA GLU A 32 -16.58 11.66 12.65
C GLU A 32 -16.63 11.19 14.10
N ARG A 33 -16.69 9.86 14.32
CA ARG A 33 -16.71 9.26 15.65
C ARG A 33 -15.36 9.37 16.36
N ASP A 34 -14.28 8.99 15.69
CA ASP A 34 -12.97 8.77 16.32
C ASP A 34 -11.99 9.93 16.08
N GLY A 35 -12.28 10.79 15.11
CA GLY A 35 -11.39 11.85 14.64
C GLY A 35 -10.12 11.32 13.96
N PHE A 36 -9.22 12.25 13.62
CA PHE A 36 -7.95 11.93 12.96
C PHE A 36 -6.78 11.75 13.96
N HIS A 37 -6.98 12.00 15.25
CA HIS A 37 -5.89 12.01 16.23
C HIS A 37 -5.17 10.66 16.31
N GLY A 38 -5.92 9.56 16.41
CA GLY A 38 -5.38 8.20 16.46
C GLY A 38 -4.57 7.84 15.21
N PRO A 39 -5.16 7.87 14.01
CA PRO A 39 -4.44 7.56 12.77
C PRO A 39 -3.20 8.45 12.54
N LEU A 40 -3.26 9.74 12.90
CA LEU A 40 -2.11 10.64 12.79
C LEU A 40 -0.98 10.33 13.79
N ASN A 41 -1.27 9.66 14.90
CA ASN A 41 -0.23 9.27 15.86
C ASN A 41 0.77 8.26 15.29
N THR A 42 0.39 7.44 14.31
CA THR A 42 1.35 6.56 13.61
C THR A 42 2.49 7.37 12.99
N TYR A 43 2.18 8.53 12.40
CA TYR A 43 3.19 9.41 11.82
C TYR A 43 4.00 10.14 12.90
N ARG A 44 3.35 10.60 13.98
CA ARG A 44 4.03 11.24 15.12
C ARG A 44 4.99 10.29 15.83
N ALA A 45 4.66 9.01 15.88
CA ALA A 45 5.44 7.96 16.51
C ALA A 45 6.48 7.29 15.58
N MET A 46 6.61 7.76 14.34
CA MET A 46 7.48 7.12 13.36
C MET A 46 8.96 7.10 13.80
N GLN A 47 9.45 8.19 14.41
CA GLN A 47 10.82 8.25 14.95
C GLN A 47 11.02 7.30 16.14
N PRO A 48 10.18 7.33 17.20
CA PRO A 48 10.27 6.34 18.28
C PRO A 48 10.27 4.88 17.80
N TYR A 49 9.43 4.52 16.83
CA TYR A 49 9.44 3.17 16.25
C TYR A 49 10.76 2.85 15.56
N PHE A 50 11.34 3.81 14.84
CA PHE A 50 12.64 3.63 14.20
C PHE A 50 13.75 3.43 15.24
N ASP A 51 13.75 4.22 16.33
CA ASP A 51 14.75 4.12 17.40
C ASP A 51 14.70 2.75 18.10
N GLN A 52 13.50 2.18 18.25
CA GLN A 52 13.30 0.85 18.82
C GLN A 52 13.66 -0.30 17.86
N ALA A 53 13.63 -0.05 16.54
CA ALA A 53 13.90 -1.07 15.54
C ALA A 53 15.39 -1.42 15.40
N GLY A 54 16.29 -0.78 16.15
CA GLY A 54 17.75 -1.00 16.06
C GLY A 54 18.18 -2.46 16.25
N ALA A 55 17.46 -3.24 17.05
CA ALA A 55 17.73 -4.67 17.22
C ALA A 55 17.55 -5.49 15.93
N PHE A 56 16.84 -4.95 14.94
CA PHE A 56 16.58 -5.59 13.64
C PHE A 56 17.45 -5.01 12.52
N ALA A 57 18.42 -4.13 12.83
CA ALA A 57 19.31 -3.58 11.83
C ALA A 57 20.05 -4.69 11.06
N GLY A 58 19.88 -4.71 9.73
CA GLY A 58 20.47 -5.73 8.86
C GLY A 58 19.75 -7.08 8.85
N ALA A 59 18.73 -7.29 9.69
CA ALA A 59 17.92 -8.49 9.68
C ALA A 59 17.19 -8.63 8.33
N LYS A 60 16.98 -9.89 7.90
CA LYS A 60 16.28 -10.22 6.65
C LYS A 60 14.89 -10.75 6.97
N ILE A 61 13.90 -10.38 6.17
CA ILE A 61 12.54 -10.93 6.24
C ILE A 61 12.56 -12.31 5.56
N ARG A 62 12.31 -13.38 6.31
CA ARG A 62 12.47 -14.77 5.82
C ARG A 62 11.17 -15.41 5.34
N GLN A 63 10.04 -14.87 5.78
CA GLN A 63 8.70 -15.30 5.39
C GLN A 63 8.52 -15.14 3.87
N PRO A 64 7.75 -16.03 3.21
CA PRO A 64 7.23 -15.78 1.87
C PRO A 64 6.58 -14.40 1.80
N ALA A 65 6.98 -13.60 0.82
CA ALA A 65 6.46 -12.24 0.66
C ALA A 65 6.07 -11.96 -0.80
N PHE A 66 5.16 -11.01 -0.98
CA PHE A 66 4.75 -10.52 -2.28
C PHE A 66 4.61 -9.00 -2.19
N PHE A 67 5.09 -8.29 -3.21
CA PHE A 67 4.98 -6.84 -3.28
C PHE A 67 4.23 -6.43 -4.55
N GLY A 68 3.04 -5.85 -4.40
CA GLY A 68 2.25 -5.31 -5.50
C GLY A 68 1.95 -3.83 -5.28
N PHE A 69 2.05 -3.01 -6.33
CA PHE A 69 1.88 -1.57 -6.24
C PHE A 69 1.42 -0.98 -7.58
N GLY A 70 0.78 0.20 -7.53
CA GLY A 70 0.41 0.96 -8.71
C GLY A 70 1.56 1.84 -9.22
N THR A 71 1.77 1.91 -10.53
CA THR A 71 2.87 2.72 -11.12
C THR A 71 2.65 4.23 -11.02
N GLU A 72 1.41 4.66 -10.75
CA GLU A 72 1.04 6.05 -10.53
C GLU A 72 1.04 6.45 -9.04
N ASP A 73 1.30 5.52 -8.12
CA ASP A 73 1.40 5.82 -6.68
C ASP A 73 2.51 6.86 -6.41
N GLY A 74 2.14 7.95 -5.73
CA GLY A 74 3.05 9.05 -5.40
C GLY A 74 4.26 8.61 -4.58
N MET A 75 4.11 7.65 -3.68
CA MET A 75 5.21 7.11 -2.86
C MET A 75 6.18 6.27 -3.69
N ILE A 76 5.65 5.47 -4.62
CA ILE A 76 6.46 4.69 -5.57
C ILE A 76 7.23 5.63 -6.50
N ARG A 77 6.58 6.68 -7.00
CA ARG A 77 7.22 7.71 -7.82
C ARG A 77 8.34 8.45 -7.07
N MET A 78 8.19 8.63 -5.76
CA MET A 78 9.19 9.30 -4.92
C MET A 78 10.38 8.39 -4.57
N ARG A 79 10.14 7.10 -4.26
CA ARG A 79 11.20 6.17 -3.83
C ARG A 79 11.81 5.30 -4.92
N ALA A 80 11.12 5.11 -6.04
CA ALA A 80 11.54 4.28 -7.18
C ALA A 80 12.08 2.89 -6.77
N LEU A 81 11.38 2.21 -5.85
CA LEU A 81 11.76 0.88 -5.38
C LEU A 81 11.77 -0.12 -6.54
N LYS A 82 12.89 -0.82 -6.73
CA LYS A 82 13.03 -1.91 -7.70
C LYS A 82 12.99 -3.25 -6.99
N GLU A 83 12.66 -4.31 -7.73
CA GLU A 83 12.66 -5.68 -7.21
C GLU A 83 14.01 -6.07 -6.58
N GLY A 84 15.12 -5.65 -7.19
CA GLY A 84 16.47 -5.88 -6.66
C GLY A 84 16.71 -5.27 -5.27
N ASP A 85 16.11 -4.12 -4.99
CA ASP A 85 16.22 -3.46 -3.69
C ASP A 85 15.49 -4.26 -2.60
N LEU A 86 14.36 -4.88 -2.96
CA LEU A 86 13.55 -5.68 -2.05
C LEU A 86 14.14 -7.06 -1.81
N THR A 87 14.59 -7.76 -2.85
CA THR A 87 15.18 -9.11 -2.74
C THR A 87 16.45 -9.11 -1.89
N ALA A 88 17.18 -7.99 -1.83
CA ALA A 88 18.32 -7.81 -0.94
C ALA A 88 17.94 -7.88 0.56
N ILE A 89 16.72 -7.49 0.95
CA ILE A 89 16.24 -7.49 2.34
C ILE A 89 15.18 -8.58 2.63
N VAL A 90 14.49 -9.05 1.59
CA VAL A 90 13.46 -10.09 1.62
C VAL A 90 13.87 -11.23 0.68
N PRO A 91 14.77 -12.13 1.09
CA PRO A 91 15.28 -13.20 0.23
C PRO A 91 14.22 -14.17 -0.29
N ASN A 92 13.05 -14.25 0.36
CA ASN A 92 11.93 -15.08 -0.08
C ASN A 92 10.79 -14.23 -0.67
N LEU A 93 11.14 -13.23 -1.48
CA LEU A 93 10.16 -12.49 -2.28
C LEU A 93 9.70 -13.38 -3.45
N GLN A 94 8.43 -13.77 -3.41
CA GLN A 94 7.81 -14.69 -4.38
C GLN A 94 7.00 -13.97 -5.45
N GLY A 95 6.98 -12.64 -5.42
CA GLY A 95 6.38 -11.84 -6.47
C GLY A 95 6.58 -10.35 -6.29
N TYR A 96 6.72 -9.69 -7.44
CA TYR A 96 6.88 -8.26 -7.60
C TYR A 96 5.97 -7.82 -8.75
N LEU A 97 4.95 -7.02 -8.44
CA LEU A 97 3.87 -6.71 -9.36
C LEU A 97 3.65 -5.19 -9.49
N PRO A 98 4.28 -4.53 -10.48
CA PRO A 98 3.89 -3.20 -10.89
C PRO A 98 2.58 -3.26 -11.70
N ILE A 99 1.56 -2.50 -11.28
CA ILE A 99 0.27 -2.42 -11.96
C ILE A 99 0.17 -1.08 -12.68
N GLU A 100 0.18 -1.13 -14.01
CA GLU A 100 0.29 0.08 -14.84
C GLU A 100 -0.94 0.99 -14.72
N GLY A 101 -0.72 2.30 -14.55
CA GLY A 101 -1.78 3.30 -14.51
C GLY A 101 -2.57 3.37 -13.20
N VAL A 102 -2.27 2.49 -12.24
CA VAL A 102 -2.92 2.39 -10.93
C VAL A 102 -2.22 3.29 -9.91
N GLY A 103 -3.01 3.98 -9.10
CA GLY A 103 -2.55 4.88 -8.05
C GLY A 103 -2.26 4.18 -6.71
N HIS A 104 -2.58 4.90 -5.63
CA HIS A 104 -2.25 4.51 -4.26
C HIS A 104 -3.13 3.39 -3.69
N TRP A 105 -4.28 3.12 -4.32
CA TRP A 105 -5.23 2.12 -3.81
C TRP A 105 -5.41 0.94 -4.78
N PRO A 106 -4.37 0.12 -5.06
CA PRO A 106 -4.46 -0.95 -6.05
C PRO A 106 -5.63 -1.91 -5.85
N ARG A 107 -5.99 -2.20 -4.60
CA ARG A 107 -7.11 -3.09 -4.27
C ARG A 107 -8.48 -2.54 -4.67
N LEU A 108 -8.62 -1.22 -4.80
CA LEU A 108 -9.86 -0.56 -5.24
C LEU A 108 -9.80 -0.22 -6.73
N GLU A 109 -8.63 0.18 -7.23
CA GLU A 109 -8.45 0.63 -8.61
C GLU A 109 -8.26 -0.51 -9.62
N ALA A 110 -7.78 -1.68 -9.18
CA ALA A 110 -7.57 -2.87 -10.00
C ALA A 110 -7.87 -4.16 -9.20
N PRO A 111 -9.10 -4.33 -8.69
CA PRO A 111 -9.45 -5.41 -7.77
C PRO A 111 -9.22 -6.79 -8.39
N GLU A 112 -9.49 -7.00 -9.67
CA GLU A 112 -9.32 -8.30 -10.34
C GLU A 112 -7.85 -8.73 -10.34
N ILE A 113 -6.95 -7.82 -10.73
CA ILE A 113 -5.50 -8.05 -10.78
C ILE A 113 -4.96 -8.35 -9.37
N VAL A 114 -5.38 -7.56 -8.38
CA VAL A 114 -4.95 -7.75 -6.98
C VAL A 114 -5.48 -9.06 -6.41
N ASN A 115 -6.74 -9.41 -6.67
CA ASN A 115 -7.35 -10.64 -6.17
C ASN A 115 -6.70 -11.88 -6.79
N GLU A 116 -6.45 -11.88 -8.11
CA GLU A 116 -5.74 -12.98 -8.79
C GLU A 116 -4.34 -13.17 -8.20
N ALA A 117 -3.59 -12.08 -8.03
CA ALA A 117 -2.25 -12.13 -7.46
C ALA A 117 -2.26 -12.66 -6.01
N LEU A 118 -3.19 -12.19 -5.19
CA LEU A 118 -3.32 -12.60 -3.79
C LEU A 118 -3.69 -14.07 -3.65
N VAL A 119 -4.72 -14.52 -4.37
CA VAL A 119 -5.16 -15.93 -4.36
C VAL A 119 -4.06 -16.84 -4.90
N GLY A 120 -3.37 -16.43 -5.98
CA GLY A 120 -2.24 -17.16 -6.52
C GLY A 120 -1.08 -17.28 -5.53
N PHE A 121 -0.76 -16.20 -4.82
CA PHE A 121 0.28 -16.22 -3.77
C PHE A 121 -0.10 -17.16 -2.62
N LEU A 122 -1.32 -17.06 -2.09
CA LEU A 122 -1.80 -17.91 -1.00
C LEU A 122 -1.87 -19.39 -1.40
N GLY A 123 -2.29 -19.69 -2.63
CA GLY A 123 -2.35 -21.05 -3.16
C GLY A 123 -0.97 -21.72 -3.25
N ARG A 124 0.09 -20.95 -3.57
CA ARG A 124 1.47 -21.44 -3.54
C ARG A 124 2.03 -21.58 -2.13
N ALA A 125 1.70 -20.63 -1.25
CA ALA A 125 2.17 -20.65 0.14
C ALA A 125 1.58 -21.81 0.94
N ALA A 126 0.33 -22.23 0.65
CA ALA A 126 -0.30 -23.38 1.28
C ALA A 126 0.25 -24.75 0.80
N ALA A 127 1.06 -24.76 -0.26
CA ALA A 127 1.66 -25.98 -0.82
C ALA A 127 3.11 -26.23 -0.33
N LEU A 128 3.62 -25.39 0.57
CA LEU A 128 4.93 -25.49 1.25
C LEU A 128 4.77 -26.01 2.68
#